data_AF-H2RRS8-F1
#
_entry.id   AF-H2RRS8-F1
#
_cell.length_a   1.000
_cell.length_b   1.000
_cell.length_c   1.000
_cell.angle_alpha   90.00
_cell.angle_beta   90.00
_cell.angle_gamma   90.00
#
_symmetry.space_group_name_H-M   'P 1'
#
loop_
_entity.id
_entity.type
_entity.pdbx_description
1 polymer ?
#
loop_
_entity_poly.entity_id
_entity_poly.type
_entity_poly.pdbx_seq_one_letter_code
_entity_poly.pdbx_strand_id
1 'polypeptide(L)'
;MLRHNEELLVLLERWFDVRMDAMTTDHQGSAPEEWEEPKPSTEHRRAQMKMAFQRSKPIFKHCFTILLLLCLLLTIFCYVVSRGPQAPNSLLLLHKHYQRFFNRSDTAQHQQAAAQPTNLTLIERSTAPSSEPLTAPPNSREYHLAYPRNHRFIMDNAEACKTRTPFLVLMVPVAPHNLEARDAVRQTWGNRSVVQGEEVLTLFMLGITAGDDAEQVQDRIKQENLKHGDLIQSNFLDSYLNLTIKTMVIMDWLATYCSTAAYSMKIDSDMFLNIDNLVIMLKKPDIPKGDYLTGMLMIDRPVVRSHDSKWYVPEELFPESTYPPYALGMGYVFSNDLPGRLVETSKSIKPFNIEDAYIGMCMRKLGIALTSPPDPSQFRAYNTRYDRCEYSRIITYILGTSEELIKYWTDLKKPEPPC
;
A
#
# COMPACT_ATOMS: atom_id res chain seq x y z
N MET A 1 6.36 28.18 -3.80
CA MET A 1 7.58 27.35 -3.78
C MET A 1 8.20 27.22 -2.39
N LEU A 2 8.36 28.29 -1.60
CA LEU A 2 8.96 28.20 -0.26
C LEU A 2 8.07 27.54 0.83
N ARG A 3 6.73 27.66 0.78
CA ARG A 3 5.82 26.98 1.73
C ARG A 3 5.71 25.46 1.57
N HIS A 4 5.87 24.93 0.34
CA HIS A 4 5.83 23.49 0.10
C HIS A 4 7.10 22.76 0.56
N ASN A 5 8.23 23.48 0.68
CA ASN A 5 9.48 22.89 1.15
C ASN A 5 9.53 22.76 2.68
N GLU A 6 8.86 23.63 3.44
CA GLU A 6 8.76 23.50 4.90
C GLU A 6 7.87 22.32 5.32
N GLU A 7 6.76 22.06 4.61
CA GLU A 7 5.91 20.90 4.88
C GLU A 7 6.61 19.56 4.58
N LEU A 8 7.41 19.51 3.51
CA LEU A 8 8.24 18.34 3.18
C LEU A 8 9.36 18.10 4.20
N LEU A 9 9.97 19.16 4.73
CA LEU A 9 11.00 19.07 5.77
C LEU A 9 10.43 18.57 7.10
N VAL A 10 9.25 19.03 7.51
CA VAL A 10 8.57 18.58 8.73
C VAL A 10 8.12 17.11 8.62
N LEU A 11 7.70 16.67 7.43
CA LEU A 11 7.33 15.28 7.16
C LEU A 11 8.54 14.33 7.15
N LEU A 12 9.68 14.79 6.62
CA LEU A 12 10.93 14.02 6.62
C LEU A 12 11.53 13.91 8.03
N GLU A 13 11.56 14.99 8.81
CA GLU A 13 12.05 14.95 10.19
C GLU A 13 11.18 14.02 11.07
N ARG A 14 9.86 14.04 10.91
CA ARG A 14 8.94 13.16 11.66
C ARG A 14 9.02 11.69 11.25
N TRP A 15 9.25 11.41 9.97
CA TRP A 15 9.44 10.03 9.51
C TRP A 15 10.73 9.42 10.08
N PHE A 16 11.78 10.22 10.26
CA PHE A 16 13.01 9.78 10.91
C PHE A 16 12.84 9.56 12.42
N ASP A 17 12.14 10.43 13.15
CA ASP A 17 11.91 10.27 14.59
C ASP A 17 11.07 9.01 14.92
N VAL A 18 9.99 8.76 14.17
CA VAL A 18 9.11 7.59 14.37
C VAL A 18 9.87 6.27 14.10
N ARG A 19 10.79 6.26 13.14
CA ARG A 19 11.57 5.06 12.79
C ARG A 19 12.70 4.78 13.78
N MET A 20 13.19 5.80 14.49
CA MET A 20 14.24 5.67 15.49
C MET A 20 13.71 5.19 16.85
N ASP A 21 12.51 5.60 17.25
CA ASP A 21 11.87 5.10 18.47
C ASP A 21 11.50 3.61 18.34
N ALA A 22 11.08 3.17 17.15
CA ALA A 22 10.80 1.77 16.82
C ALA A 22 12.02 0.84 16.90
N MET A 23 13.25 1.37 16.95
CA MET A 23 14.47 0.58 17.13
C MET A 23 14.86 0.35 18.60
N THR A 24 14.11 0.88 19.58
CA THR A 24 14.52 0.85 21.01
C THR A 24 13.59 0.07 21.94
N THR A 25 12.48 -0.43 21.44
CA THR A 25 11.51 -1.25 22.18
C THR A 25 11.55 -2.68 21.69
N ASP A 26 12.16 -3.56 22.49
CA ASP A 26 11.89 -4.99 22.40
C ASP A 26 11.74 -5.61 23.80
N HIS A 27 10.97 -6.69 23.82
CA HIS A 27 10.09 -7.21 24.85
C HIS A 27 10.76 -7.80 26.10
N GLN A 28 10.08 -7.70 27.26
CA GLN A 28 10.28 -8.57 28.43
C GLN A 28 9.19 -9.65 28.44
N GLY A 29 9.61 -10.91 28.30
CA GLY A 29 8.81 -12.11 28.57
C GLY A 29 9.63 -13.06 29.44
N SER A 30 9.07 -13.44 30.59
CA SER A 30 9.67 -14.15 31.71
C SER A 30 9.56 -15.68 31.61
N ALA A 31 10.64 -16.42 31.96
CA ALA A 31 10.68 -17.70 32.74
C ALA A 31 12.11 -18.29 32.74
N PRO A 32 12.43 -19.34 33.54
CA PRO A 32 12.69 -19.36 34.98
C PRO A 32 14.20 -19.56 35.31
N GLU A 33 14.53 -19.51 36.62
CA GLU A 33 15.87 -19.62 37.22
C GLU A 33 16.66 -20.89 36.84
N GLU A 34 17.89 -20.72 36.36
CA GLU A 34 19.05 -21.56 36.75
C GLU A 34 20.37 -20.78 36.55
N TRP A 35 21.34 -21.04 37.42
CA TRP A 35 22.46 -20.17 37.80
C TRP A 35 23.63 -20.11 36.79
N GLU A 36 24.08 -18.92 36.40
CA GLU A 36 25.48 -18.62 36.00
C GLU A 36 25.80 -17.10 36.08
N GLU A 37 27.07 -16.77 36.38
CA GLU A 37 27.69 -15.51 36.87
C GLU A 37 27.30 -14.13 36.25
N PRO A 38 27.53 -13.00 36.98
CA PRO A 38 26.95 -11.69 36.62
C PRO A 38 27.69 -11.00 35.46
N LYS A 39 27.07 -10.97 34.29
CA LYS A 39 27.41 -10.03 33.20
C LYS A 39 26.81 -8.64 33.48
N PRO A 40 27.48 -7.54 33.08
CA PRO A 40 27.01 -6.17 33.36
C PRO A 40 25.62 -5.95 32.78
N SER A 41 24.71 -5.41 33.60
CA SER A 41 23.29 -5.28 33.26
C SER A 41 23.09 -4.46 31.98
N THR A 42 22.14 -4.91 31.17
CA THR A 42 21.64 -4.26 29.93
C THR A 42 21.25 -2.80 30.16
N GLU A 43 20.87 -2.42 31.38
CA GLU A 43 20.61 -1.04 31.80
C GLU A 43 21.85 -0.14 31.76
N HIS A 44 23.02 -0.67 32.13
CA HIS A 44 24.26 0.11 32.15
C HIS A 44 24.73 0.47 30.72
N ARG A 45 24.56 -0.45 29.76
CA ARG A 45 24.80 -0.15 28.32
C ARG A 45 23.77 0.83 27.76
N ARG A 46 22.49 0.73 28.17
CA ARG A 46 21.43 1.67 27.75
C ARG A 46 21.70 3.10 28.24
N ALA A 47 22.17 3.25 29.48
CA ALA A 47 22.53 4.54 30.05
C ALA A 47 23.71 5.19 29.31
N GLN A 48 24.75 4.41 28.97
CA GLN A 48 25.90 4.91 28.20
C GLN A 48 25.52 5.32 26.77
N MET A 49 24.65 4.56 26.10
CA MET A 49 24.20 4.88 24.74
C MET A 49 23.31 6.13 24.68
N LYS A 50 22.42 6.30 25.66
CA LYS A 50 21.62 7.53 25.82
C LYS A 50 22.50 8.76 26.08
N MET A 51 23.50 8.64 26.95
CA MET A 51 24.45 9.75 27.22
C MET A 51 25.30 10.10 25.98
N ALA A 52 25.76 9.12 25.21
CA ALA A 52 26.51 9.35 23.97
C ALA A 52 25.65 10.03 22.89
N PHE A 53 24.37 9.64 22.78
CA PHE A 53 23.41 10.25 21.86
C PHE A 53 23.05 11.70 22.25
N GLN A 54 22.84 11.97 23.54
CA GLN A 54 22.56 13.33 24.02
C GLN A 54 23.73 14.29 23.76
N ARG A 55 24.97 13.77 23.77
CA ARG A 55 26.20 14.55 23.56
C ARG A 55 26.47 14.89 22.08
N SER A 56 25.90 14.15 21.13
CA SER A 56 26.10 14.35 19.68
C SER A 56 25.05 15.25 19.01
N LYS A 57 23.85 15.40 19.61
CA LYS A 57 22.79 16.32 19.16
C LYS A 57 23.26 17.77 18.89
N PRO A 58 24.06 18.43 19.75
CA PRO A 58 24.54 19.79 19.47
C PRO A 58 25.49 19.81 18.28
N ILE A 59 26.35 18.79 18.10
CA ILE A 59 27.32 18.73 16.99
C ILE A 59 26.58 18.60 15.65
N PHE A 60 25.58 17.72 15.59
CA PHE A 60 24.77 17.54 14.38
C PHE A 60 24.00 18.81 13.99
N LYS A 61 23.42 19.52 14.98
CA LYS A 61 22.73 20.79 14.75
C LYS A 61 23.68 21.88 14.23
N HIS A 62 24.93 21.92 14.71
CA HIS A 62 25.95 22.84 14.21
C HIS A 62 26.43 22.48 12.78
N CYS A 63 26.62 21.20 12.47
CA CYS A 63 26.96 20.77 11.12
C CYS A 63 25.86 21.10 10.11
N PHE A 64 24.59 20.92 10.49
CA PHE A 64 23.45 21.21 9.63
C PHE A 64 23.26 22.73 9.40
N THR A 65 23.44 23.56 10.42
CA THR A 65 23.39 25.02 10.24
C THR A 65 24.55 25.55 9.40
N ILE A 66 25.76 24.99 9.54
CA ILE A 66 26.89 25.32 8.67
C ILE A 66 26.59 24.95 7.21
N LEU A 67 26.00 23.77 6.97
CA LEU A 67 25.62 23.33 5.63
C LEU A 67 24.60 24.27 4.97
N LEU A 68 23.57 24.70 5.73
CA LEU A 68 22.57 25.66 5.25
C LEU A 68 23.19 27.03 4.90
N LEU A 69 24.11 27.52 5.72
CA LEU A 69 24.83 28.77 5.46
C LEU A 69 25.71 28.66 4.21
N LEU A 70 26.40 27.53 4.01
CA LEU A 70 27.19 27.28 2.80
C LEU A 70 26.31 27.23 1.54
N CYS A 71 25.15 26.58 1.61
CA CYS A 71 24.18 26.58 0.52
C CYS A 71 23.68 28.00 0.20
N LEU A 72 23.36 28.79 1.23
CA LEU A 72 22.92 30.18 1.05
C LEU A 72 24.04 31.03 0.39
N LEU A 73 25.28 30.92 0.87
CA LEU A 73 26.43 31.63 0.29
C LEU A 73 26.69 31.23 -1.17
N LEU A 74 26.57 29.94 -1.50
CA LEU A 74 26.67 29.45 -2.88
C LEU A 74 25.56 30.01 -3.77
N THR A 75 24.32 30.08 -3.28
CA THR A 75 23.23 30.68 -4.06
C THR A 75 23.43 32.17 -4.30
N ILE A 76 23.91 32.92 -3.30
CA ILE A 76 24.23 34.35 -3.44
C ILE A 76 25.40 34.53 -4.41
N PHE A 77 26.45 33.70 -4.31
CA PHE A 77 27.59 33.73 -5.23
C PHE A 77 27.15 33.47 -6.68
N CYS A 78 26.36 32.43 -6.92
CA CYS A 78 25.80 32.13 -8.25
C CYS A 78 24.94 33.29 -8.79
N TYR A 79 24.15 33.93 -7.92
CA TYR A 79 23.32 35.08 -8.30
C TYR A 79 24.16 36.32 -8.67
N VAL A 80 25.21 36.63 -7.91
CA VAL A 80 26.12 37.75 -8.18
C VAL A 80 26.94 37.50 -9.45
N VAL A 81 27.47 36.29 -9.65
CA VAL A 81 28.19 35.90 -10.87
C VAL A 81 27.28 35.96 -12.09
N SER A 82 26.02 35.57 -11.96
CA SER A 82 25.02 35.65 -13.05
C SER A 82 24.63 37.09 -13.42
N ARG A 83 24.91 38.08 -12.56
CA ARG A 83 24.63 39.51 -12.80
C ARG A 83 25.89 40.37 -13.04
N GLY A 84 27.08 39.78 -12.99
CA GLY A 84 28.34 40.49 -13.24
C GLY A 84 28.54 40.82 -14.73
N PRO A 85 29.29 41.88 -15.09
CA PRO A 85 29.43 42.34 -16.48
C PRO A 85 30.23 41.40 -17.40
N GLN A 86 30.73 40.27 -16.88
CA GLN A 86 31.46 39.24 -17.63
C GLN A 86 30.95 37.84 -17.27
N ALA A 87 29.67 37.57 -17.54
CA ALA A 87 29.16 36.21 -17.49
C ALA A 87 29.74 35.38 -18.66
N PRO A 88 30.37 34.21 -18.42
CA PRO A 88 30.88 33.36 -19.49
C PRO A 88 29.72 32.79 -20.33
N ASN A 89 29.90 32.72 -21.65
CA ASN A 89 28.89 32.25 -22.63
C ASN A 89 28.30 30.86 -22.35
N SER A 90 28.87 30.07 -21.43
CA SER A 90 28.35 28.78 -20.97
C SER A 90 27.10 28.88 -20.10
N LEU A 91 26.90 29.98 -19.35
CA LEU A 91 25.72 30.19 -18.50
C LEU A 91 24.47 30.61 -19.31
N LEU A 92 24.65 31.22 -20.48
CA LEU A 92 23.56 31.60 -21.38
C LEU A 92 22.89 30.38 -22.04
N LEU A 93 23.65 29.29 -22.25
CA LEU A 93 23.14 28.02 -22.78
C LEU A 93 22.25 27.29 -21.77
N LEU A 94 22.64 27.30 -20.49
CA LEU A 94 21.85 26.71 -19.42
C LEU A 94 20.53 27.48 -19.19
N HIS A 95 20.59 28.82 -19.28
CA HIS A 95 19.40 29.67 -19.18
C HIS A 95 18.42 29.44 -20.36
N LYS A 96 18.93 29.27 -21.59
CA LYS A 96 18.10 28.92 -22.77
C LYS A 96 17.48 27.52 -22.68
N HIS A 97 18.18 26.55 -22.08
CA HIS A 97 17.63 25.21 -21.85
C HIS A 97 16.54 25.22 -20.77
N TYR A 98 16.75 25.99 -19.69
CA TYR A 98 15.81 26.14 -18.59
C TYR A 98 14.50 26.82 -19.03
N GLN A 99 14.58 27.87 -19.87
CA GLN A 99 13.39 28.53 -20.41
C GLN A 99 12.62 27.66 -21.43
N ARG A 100 13.30 26.78 -22.18
CA ARG A 100 12.64 25.83 -23.11
C ARG A 100 11.82 24.76 -22.38
N PHE A 101 12.22 24.41 -21.16
CA PHE A 101 11.52 23.42 -20.34
C PHE A 101 10.23 24.00 -19.71
N PHE A 102 10.21 25.30 -19.40
CA PHE A 102 9.06 25.96 -18.79
C PHE A 102 8.05 26.57 -19.78
N ASN A 103 8.45 26.92 -21.01
CA ASN A 103 7.54 27.49 -22.02
C ASN A 103 6.84 26.43 -22.90
N ARG A 104 6.81 25.15 -22.52
CA ARG A 104 6.08 24.10 -23.27
C ARG A 104 4.65 23.86 -22.76
N SER A 105 4.17 24.72 -21.86
CA SER A 105 2.80 24.71 -21.35
C SER A 105 2.11 26.02 -21.76
N ASP A 106 1.78 26.15 -23.05
CA ASP A 106 0.67 26.97 -23.58
C ASP A 106 0.87 27.19 -25.08
N THR A 107 0.44 26.22 -25.90
CA THR A 107 -0.19 26.41 -27.22
C THR A 107 -0.33 25.05 -27.91
N ALA A 108 -1.56 24.56 -28.06
CA ALA A 108 -2.12 24.05 -29.32
C ALA A 108 -3.45 23.32 -29.05
N GLN A 109 -4.54 24.05 -29.27
CA GLN A 109 -5.82 23.51 -29.68
C GLN A 109 -5.69 22.74 -31.01
N HIS A 110 -6.55 21.73 -31.15
CA HIS A 110 -7.10 21.13 -32.38
C HIS A 110 -6.22 21.00 -33.62
N GLN A 111 -5.93 19.75 -33.99
CA GLN A 111 -6.05 19.32 -35.40
C GLN A 111 -6.35 17.82 -35.52
N GLN A 112 -7.52 17.53 -36.12
CA GLN A 112 -7.89 16.24 -36.72
C GLN A 112 -7.24 16.09 -38.10
N ALA A 113 -6.74 14.90 -38.41
CA ALA A 113 -6.67 14.29 -39.75
C ALA A 113 -6.14 12.85 -39.58
N ALA A 114 -6.92 11.81 -39.83
CA ALA A 114 -7.24 11.19 -41.13
C ALA A 114 -6.36 9.95 -41.40
N ALA A 115 -7.01 8.89 -41.86
CA ALA A 115 -6.52 7.52 -41.90
C ALA A 115 -5.85 7.11 -43.23
N GLN A 116 -5.16 5.96 -43.17
CA GLN A 116 -4.80 4.98 -44.21
C GLN A 116 -3.46 5.16 -44.99
N PRO A 117 -2.92 4.10 -45.65
CA PRO A 117 -2.54 2.77 -45.13
C PRO A 117 -1.15 2.29 -45.68
N THR A 118 -0.84 0.99 -45.52
CA THR A 118 0.19 0.16 -46.21
C THR A 118 1.67 0.32 -45.77
N ASN A 119 2.50 -0.71 -45.54
CA ASN A 119 2.57 -2.07 -46.08
C ASN A 119 3.11 -3.10 -45.06
N LEU A 120 2.56 -4.32 -45.12
CA LEU A 120 3.19 -5.54 -44.62
C LEU A 120 4.39 -5.92 -45.51
N THR A 121 5.49 -6.31 -44.88
CA THR A 121 6.49 -7.18 -45.51
C THR A 121 6.75 -8.38 -44.61
N LEU A 122 6.33 -9.54 -45.13
CA LEU A 122 6.65 -10.88 -44.68
C LEU A 122 8.17 -11.10 -44.75
N ILE A 123 8.77 -11.62 -43.68
CA ILE A 123 9.98 -12.45 -43.79
C ILE A 123 9.76 -13.68 -42.91
N GLU A 124 9.58 -14.83 -43.58
CA GLU A 124 9.62 -16.17 -43.00
C GLU A 124 10.99 -16.81 -43.19
N ARG A 125 11.40 -17.58 -42.17
CA ARG A 125 12.29 -18.77 -42.09
C ARG A 125 13.41 -18.58 -41.07
N SER A 126 13.85 -19.58 -40.30
CA SER A 126 13.40 -20.95 -40.00
C SER A 126 14.39 -21.49 -38.96
N THR A 127 13.88 -22.29 -38.01
CA THR A 127 14.51 -23.45 -37.33
C THR A 127 15.71 -23.30 -36.37
N ALA A 128 15.37 -23.62 -35.10
CA ALA A 128 15.96 -24.63 -34.21
C ALA A 128 16.91 -24.19 -33.06
N PRO A 129 16.87 -24.89 -31.90
CA PRO A 129 17.13 -24.31 -30.58
C PRO A 129 18.53 -24.62 -30.04
N SER A 130 19.23 -23.59 -29.53
CA SER A 130 20.45 -23.78 -28.74
C SER A 130 20.11 -23.80 -27.25
N SER A 131 20.26 -24.98 -26.65
CA SER A 131 20.25 -25.20 -25.22
C SER A 131 21.59 -24.82 -24.59
N GLU A 132 21.67 -23.66 -23.95
CA GLU A 132 22.62 -23.43 -22.84
C GLU A 132 21.93 -22.56 -21.76
N PRO A 133 22.11 -22.85 -20.46
CA PRO A 133 21.49 -22.08 -19.40
C PRO A 133 22.20 -20.74 -19.24
N LEU A 134 21.49 -19.64 -19.52
CA LEU A 134 21.92 -18.30 -19.12
C LEU A 134 21.97 -18.23 -17.59
N THR A 135 23.17 -18.30 -17.02
CA THR A 135 23.44 -18.02 -15.62
C THR A 135 23.09 -16.58 -15.30
N ALA A 136 22.07 -16.38 -14.47
CA ALA A 136 21.63 -15.06 -14.01
C ALA A 136 22.71 -14.39 -13.14
N PRO A 137 22.88 -13.06 -13.23
CA PRO A 137 23.84 -12.35 -12.39
C PRO A 137 23.40 -12.32 -10.91
N PRO A 138 24.34 -12.19 -9.94
CA PRO A 138 24.12 -12.56 -8.54
C PRO A 138 23.19 -11.64 -7.72
N ASN A 139 22.51 -10.68 -8.36
CA ASN A 139 21.72 -9.64 -7.71
C ASN A 139 20.26 -9.54 -8.22
N SER A 140 19.75 -10.53 -8.94
CA SER A 140 18.30 -10.60 -9.15
C SER A 140 17.64 -10.96 -7.82
N ARG A 141 17.03 -9.97 -7.13
CA ARG A 141 15.97 -10.28 -6.16
C ARG A 141 15.01 -11.20 -6.91
N GLU A 142 14.88 -12.46 -6.50
CA GLU A 142 13.95 -13.40 -7.11
C GLU A 142 12.56 -12.79 -7.03
N TYR A 143 12.07 -12.26 -8.15
CA TYR A 143 10.70 -11.81 -8.26
C TYR A 143 9.83 -13.07 -8.30
N HIS A 144 9.46 -13.57 -7.13
CA HIS A 144 8.69 -14.80 -7.00
C HIS A 144 7.36 -14.67 -7.75
N LEU A 145 7.10 -15.65 -8.60
CA LEU A 145 5.95 -15.74 -9.50
C LEU A 145 4.63 -15.63 -8.72
N ALA A 146 3.94 -14.50 -8.84
CA ALA A 146 2.63 -14.33 -8.24
C ALA A 146 1.52 -14.94 -9.11
N TYR A 147 1.40 -16.27 -9.10
CA TYR A 147 0.27 -16.95 -9.73
C TYR A 147 -0.60 -17.64 -8.68
N PRO A 148 -1.88 -17.23 -8.49
CA PRO A 148 -2.79 -17.79 -7.49
C PRO A 148 -3.03 -19.30 -7.66
N ARG A 149 -2.96 -19.86 -8.89
CA ARG A 149 -3.16 -21.32 -9.12
C ARG A 149 -2.02 -22.22 -8.62
N ASN A 150 -0.89 -21.67 -8.19
CA ASN A 150 0.14 -22.43 -7.48
C ASN A 150 -0.15 -22.54 -5.99
N HIS A 151 -1.18 -21.83 -5.51
CA HIS A 151 -1.51 -21.75 -4.11
C HIS A 151 -2.81 -22.50 -3.80
N ARG A 152 -2.80 -23.21 -2.68
CA ARG A 152 -3.94 -24.01 -2.19
C ARG A 152 -4.39 -23.42 -0.86
N PHE A 153 -5.69 -23.43 -0.62
CA PHE A 153 -6.23 -23.08 0.68
C PHE A 153 -5.86 -24.18 1.69
N ILE A 154 -5.17 -23.80 2.76
CA ILE A 154 -4.92 -24.64 3.94
C ILE A 154 -6.15 -24.56 4.86
N MET A 155 -6.80 -23.40 4.85
CA MET A 155 -8.00 -23.08 5.61
C MET A 155 -8.85 -22.18 4.72
N ASP A 156 -9.99 -22.68 4.22
CA ASP A 156 -10.84 -21.92 3.30
C ASP A 156 -12.02 -21.25 4.00
N ASN A 157 -12.53 -21.79 5.12
CA ASN A 157 -13.77 -21.35 5.76
C ASN A 157 -14.91 -21.10 4.74
N ALA A 158 -15.03 -21.96 3.72
CA ALA A 158 -15.99 -21.82 2.63
C ALA A 158 -17.45 -21.70 3.11
N GLU A 159 -17.77 -22.27 4.28
CA GLU A 159 -19.10 -22.22 4.89
C GLU A 159 -19.55 -20.78 5.23
N ALA A 160 -18.63 -19.82 5.37
CA ALA A 160 -18.92 -18.42 5.68
C ALA A 160 -19.82 -17.74 4.63
N CYS A 161 -19.75 -18.16 3.36
CA CYS A 161 -20.59 -17.65 2.26
C CYS A 161 -21.49 -18.71 1.62
N LYS A 162 -21.56 -19.93 2.16
CA LYS A 162 -22.38 -21.01 1.57
C LYS A 162 -23.87 -20.87 1.89
N THR A 163 -24.18 -20.38 3.10
CA THR A 163 -25.55 -20.25 3.61
C THR A 163 -26.03 -18.80 3.70
N ARG A 164 -25.17 -17.86 3.29
CA ARG A 164 -25.36 -16.42 3.41
C ARG A 164 -25.15 -15.75 2.06
N THR A 165 -25.84 -14.65 1.83
CA THR A 165 -25.67 -13.81 0.64
C THR A 165 -25.35 -12.39 1.10
N PRO A 166 -24.11 -12.15 1.56
CA PRO A 166 -23.76 -10.86 2.16
C PRO A 166 -23.86 -9.75 1.11
N PHE A 167 -24.34 -8.58 1.51
CA PHE A 167 -24.30 -7.39 0.67
C PHE A 167 -22.85 -6.93 0.46
N LEU A 168 -22.03 -7.00 1.50
CA LEU A 168 -20.64 -6.58 1.49
C LEU A 168 -19.74 -7.62 2.17
N VAL A 169 -18.66 -8.03 1.49
CA VAL A 169 -17.58 -8.81 2.11
C VAL A 169 -16.34 -7.93 2.30
N LEU A 170 -15.87 -7.81 3.54
CA LEU A 170 -14.60 -7.17 3.89
C LEU A 170 -13.50 -8.23 3.94
N MET A 171 -12.55 -8.15 3.01
CA MET A 171 -11.38 -9.02 2.93
C MET A 171 -10.18 -8.27 3.50
N VAL A 172 -9.72 -8.70 4.68
CA VAL A 172 -8.67 -8.01 5.45
C VAL A 172 -7.36 -8.81 5.37
N PRO A 173 -6.42 -8.45 4.49
CA PRO A 173 -5.10 -9.08 4.47
C PRO A 173 -4.31 -8.72 5.72
N VAL A 174 -3.87 -9.72 6.48
CA VAL A 174 -3.09 -9.52 7.72
C VAL A 174 -1.93 -10.50 7.77
N ALA A 175 -0.83 -10.10 8.41
CA ALA A 175 0.30 -11.00 8.61
C ALA A 175 -0.04 -12.10 9.64
N PRO A 176 0.49 -13.33 9.49
CA PRO A 176 0.21 -14.46 10.39
C PRO A 176 0.41 -14.14 11.88
N HIS A 177 1.52 -13.48 12.21
CA HIS A 177 1.89 -13.11 13.58
C HIS A 177 1.04 -11.97 14.17
N ASN A 178 0.33 -11.20 13.34
CA ASN A 178 -0.35 -9.99 13.80
C ASN A 178 -1.79 -10.27 14.27
N LEU A 179 -1.89 -11.04 15.36
CA LEU A 179 -3.16 -11.31 16.05
C LEU A 179 -3.78 -10.02 16.59
N GLU A 180 -2.96 -9.10 17.11
CA GLU A 180 -3.42 -7.83 17.68
C GLU A 180 -4.25 -7.01 16.68
N ALA A 181 -3.79 -6.89 15.43
CA ALA A 181 -4.54 -6.16 14.41
C ALA A 181 -5.86 -6.87 14.05
N ARG A 182 -5.86 -8.21 13.95
CA ARG A 182 -7.11 -8.96 13.71
C ARG A 182 -8.11 -8.74 14.85
N ASP A 183 -7.66 -8.79 16.09
CA ASP A 183 -8.51 -8.57 17.25
C ASP A 183 -9.01 -7.12 17.36
N ALA A 184 -8.20 -6.12 16.99
CA ALA A 184 -8.64 -4.73 16.94
C ALA A 184 -9.72 -4.51 15.87
N VAL A 185 -9.58 -5.12 14.69
CA VAL A 185 -10.62 -5.11 13.65
C VAL A 185 -11.91 -5.78 14.16
N ARG A 186 -11.80 -6.96 14.78
CA ARG A 186 -12.94 -7.69 15.39
C ARG A 186 -13.62 -6.90 16.51
N GLN A 187 -12.89 -6.10 17.28
CA GLN A 187 -13.45 -5.27 18.35
C GLN A 187 -14.11 -3.98 17.82
N THR A 188 -13.82 -3.60 16.57
CA THR A 188 -14.24 -2.31 16.01
C THR A 188 -15.18 -2.47 14.80
N TRP A 189 -14.75 -2.06 13.61
CA TRP A 189 -15.58 -2.02 12.41
C TRP A 189 -15.86 -3.40 11.82
N GLY A 190 -15.05 -4.41 12.14
CA GLY A 190 -15.23 -5.78 11.68
C GLY A 190 -16.24 -6.61 12.46
N ASN A 191 -16.73 -6.12 13.61
CA ASN A 191 -17.63 -6.87 14.51
C ASN A 191 -19.08 -6.97 14.04
N ARG A 192 -19.49 -6.13 13.07
CA ARG A 192 -20.91 -5.97 12.72
C ARG A 192 -21.28 -6.88 11.56
N SER A 193 -22.24 -7.77 11.80
CA SER A 193 -22.84 -8.63 10.76
C SER A 193 -23.97 -7.96 10.00
N VAL A 194 -24.57 -6.90 10.55
CA VAL A 194 -25.61 -6.10 9.89
C VAL A 194 -25.31 -4.62 10.05
N VAL A 195 -25.23 -3.90 8.94
CA VAL A 195 -24.91 -2.46 8.88
C VAL A 195 -25.90 -1.80 7.94
N GLN A 196 -26.62 -0.78 8.43
CA GLN A 196 -27.62 -0.05 7.62
C GLN A 196 -28.67 -0.97 6.95
N GLY A 197 -29.03 -2.06 7.64
CA GLY A 197 -29.99 -3.07 7.18
C GLY A 197 -29.42 -4.11 6.22
N GLU A 198 -28.14 -4.05 5.89
CA GLU A 198 -27.48 -4.96 4.96
C GLU A 198 -26.55 -5.94 5.69
N GLU A 199 -26.48 -7.18 5.21
CA GLU A 199 -25.57 -8.19 5.75
C GLU A 199 -24.11 -7.91 5.34
N VAL A 200 -23.22 -7.89 6.31
CA VAL A 200 -21.78 -7.66 6.13
C VAL A 200 -21.01 -8.85 6.68
N LEU A 201 -20.03 -9.33 5.93
CA LEU A 201 -19.12 -10.40 6.34
C LEU A 201 -17.69 -9.88 6.37
N THR A 202 -16.97 -10.11 7.47
CA THR A 202 -15.54 -9.77 7.59
C THR A 202 -14.72 -11.06 7.65
N LEU A 203 -13.69 -11.17 6.81
CA LEU A 203 -12.79 -12.31 6.75
C LEU A 203 -11.34 -11.84 6.68
N PHE A 204 -10.42 -12.59 7.28
CA PHE A 204 -8.99 -12.29 7.29
C PHE A 204 -8.23 -13.20 6.35
N MET A 205 -7.38 -12.64 5.47
CA MET A 205 -6.53 -13.42 4.56
C MET A 205 -5.08 -13.46 5.05
N LEU A 206 -4.57 -14.69 5.23
CA LEU A 206 -3.23 -14.98 5.70
C LEU A 206 -2.46 -15.84 4.68
N GLY A 207 -1.15 -15.62 4.59
CA GLY A 207 -0.22 -16.60 4.03
C GLY A 207 0.35 -17.54 5.09
N ILE A 208 1.45 -18.21 4.76
CA ILE A 208 2.31 -18.91 5.70
C ILE A 208 3.48 -18.01 6.12
N THR A 209 4.02 -18.23 7.30
CA THR A 209 5.27 -17.62 7.74
C THR A 209 6.43 -18.61 7.57
N ALA A 210 7.65 -18.11 7.43
CA ALA A 210 8.87 -18.91 7.48
C ALA A 210 9.67 -18.56 8.76
N GLY A 211 10.58 -19.44 9.17
CA GLY A 211 11.41 -19.26 10.36
C GLY A 211 11.17 -20.32 11.44
N ASP A 212 11.96 -20.27 12.51
CA ASP A 212 11.98 -21.29 13.56
C ASP A 212 10.66 -21.35 14.36
N ASP A 213 9.90 -20.25 14.40
CA ASP A 213 8.62 -20.16 15.10
C ASP A 213 7.40 -20.50 14.21
N ALA A 214 7.61 -20.88 12.95
CA ALA A 214 6.54 -21.05 11.97
C ALA A 214 5.49 -22.09 12.39
N GLU A 215 5.90 -23.20 13.00
CA GLU A 215 4.98 -24.22 13.52
C GLU A 215 4.12 -23.67 14.67
N GLN A 216 4.74 -22.92 15.60
CA GLN A 216 4.05 -22.30 16.73
C GLN A 216 3.05 -21.23 16.26
N VAL A 217 3.43 -20.43 15.26
CA VAL A 217 2.52 -19.47 14.62
C VAL A 217 1.34 -20.20 13.98
N GLN A 218 1.60 -21.29 13.25
CA GLN A 218 0.56 -22.06 12.59
C GLN A 218 -0.43 -22.67 13.60
N ASP A 219 0.06 -23.17 14.73
CA ASP A 219 -0.82 -23.70 15.77
C ASP A 219 -1.65 -22.62 16.45
N ARG A 220 -1.09 -21.44 16.71
CA ARG A 220 -1.88 -20.28 17.18
C ARG A 220 -2.98 -19.89 16.20
N ILE A 221 -2.70 -19.90 14.90
CA ILE A 221 -3.70 -19.61 13.84
C ILE A 221 -4.81 -20.65 13.81
N LYS A 222 -4.48 -21.95 13.95
CA LYS A 222 -5.50 -23.00 14.06
C LYS A 222 -6.40 -22.78 15.27
N GLN A 223 -5.83 -22.48 16.44
CA GLN A 223 -6.62 -22.21 17.65
C GLN A 223 -7.49 -20.96 17.51
N GLU A 224 -6.95 -19.90 16.90
CA GLU A 224 -7.72 -18.69 16.59
C GLU A 224 -8.90 -19.01 15.66
N ASN A 225 -8.67 -19.79 14.59
CA ASN A 225 -9.74 -20.13 13.66
C ASN A 225 -10.80 -21.03 14.29
N LEU A 226 -10.42 -21.95 15.18
CA LEU A 226 -11.38 -22.76 15.94
C LEU A 226 -12.34 -21.90 16.76
N LYS A 227 -11.87 -20.74 17.24
CA LYS A 227 -12.66 -19.79 18.03
C LYS A 227 -13.50 -18.85 17.17
N HIS A 228 -12.95 -18.35 16.06
CA HIS A 228 -13.55 -17.25 15.31
C HIS A 228 -14.16 -17.66 13.96
N GLY A 229 -13.62 -18.69 13.29
CA GLY A 229 -14.12 -19.18 12.01
C GLY A 229 -14.07 -18.16 10.87
N ASP A 230 -13.19 -17.15 10.96
CA ASP A 230 -13.10 -16.00 10.05
C ASP A 230 -11.76 -15.90 9.31
N LEU A 231 -10.88 -16.90 9.44
CA LEU A 231 -9.57 -16.92 8.79
C LEU A 231 -9.58 -17.71 7.47
N ILE A 232 -9.04 -17.11 6.42
CA ILE A 232 -8.66 -17.78 5.19
C ILE A 232 -7.14 -17.83 5.15
N GLN A 233 -6.58 -19.01 4.90
CA GLN A 233 -5.14 -19.20 4.81
C GLN A 233 -4.78 -19.96 3.53
N SER A 234 -3.79 -19.45 2.82
CA SER A 234 -3.21 -20.10 1.64
C SER A 234 -1.71 -20.27 1.78
N ASN A 235 -1.14 -21.26 1.08
CA ASN A 235 0.25 -21.70 1.22
C ASN A 235 1.31 -20.81 0.53
N PHE A 236 1.09 -19.50 0.43
CA PHE A 236 2.10 -18.56 -0.08
C PHE A 236 2.89 -17.93 1.09
N LEU A 237 4.17 -17.64 0.89
CA LEU A 237 4.97 -16.94 1.89
C LEU A 237 4.45 -15.52 2.08
N ASP A 238 4.03 -15.19 3.30
CA ASP A 238 3.50 -13.88 3.64
C ASP A 238 4.63 -12.85 3.78
N SER A 239 4.68 -11.92 2.82
CA SER A 239 5.63 -10.82 2.82
C SER A 239 5.07 -9.64 2.06
N TYR A 240 5.63 -8.44 2.29
CA TYR A 240 5.25 -7.24 1.55
C TYR A 240 5.40 -7.40 0.03
N LEU A 241 6.46 -8.10 -0.41
CA LEU A 241 6.69 -8.33 -1.84
C LEU A 241 5.65 -9.27 -2.48
N ASN A 242 4.97 -10.08 -1.65
CA ASN A 242 3.96 -11.04 -2.06
C ASN A 242 2.52 -10.53 -1.87
N LEU A 243 2.31 -9.23 -1.62
CA LEU A 243 0.95 -8.66 -1.49
C LEU A 243 0.09 -8.90 -2.74
N THR A 244 0.68 -8.92 -3.92
CA THR A 244 -0.02 -9.27 -5.17
C THR A 244 -0.51 -10.70 -5.15
N ILE A 245 0.27 -11.66 -4.62
CA ILE A 245 -0.19 -13.04 -4.42
C ILE A 245 -1.38 -13.05 -3.48
N LYS A 246 -1.23 -12.44 -2.30
CA LYS A 246 -2.27 -12.39 -1.28
C LYS A 246 -3.57 -11.80 -1.84
N THR A 247 -3.48 -10.74 -2.63
CA THR A 247 -4.64 -10.10 -3.26
C THR A 247 -5.27 -11.00 -4.32
N MET A 248 -4.48 -11.68 -5.14
CA MET A 248 -5.03 -12.63 -6.12
C MET A 248 -5.70 -13.84 -5.46
N VAL A 249 -5.18 -14.30 -4.32
CA VAL A 249 -5.82 -15.34 -3.50
C VAL A 249 -7.13 -14.84 -2.86
N ILE A 250 -7.20 -13.57 -2.44
CA ILE A 250 -8.47 -12.93 -2.02
C ILE A 250 -9.49 -12.99 -3.15
N MET A 251 -9.09 -12.59 -4.36
CA MET A 251 -9.98 -12.59 -5.52
C MET A 251 -10.44 -14.01 -5.90
N ASP A 252 -9.54 -14.99 -5.84
CA ASP A 252 -9.85 -16.40 -6.12
C ASP A 252 -10.85 -16.98 -5.12
N TRP A 253 -10.66 -16.66 -3.82
CA TRP A 253 -11.58 -17.09 -2.78
C TRP A 253 -12.98 -16.49 -2.97
N LEU A 254 -13.08 -15.17 -3.22
CA LEU A 254 -14.35 -14.50 -3.47
C LEU A 254 -15.07 -15.09 -4.68
N ALA A 255 -14.35 -15.32 -5.78
CA ALA A 255 -14.90 -15.91 -6.99
C ALA A 255 -15.40 -17.34 -6.78
N THR A 256 -14.69 -18.12 -5.96
CA THR A 256 -14.97 -19.55 -5.75
C THR A 256 -16.07 -19.78 -4.71
N TYR A 257 -16.01 -19.07 -3.59
CA TYR A 257 -16.82 -19.39 -2.40
C TYR A 257 -17.84 -18.32 -2.05
N CYS A 258 -17.74 -17.10 -2.57
CA CYS A 258 -18.60 -15.99 -2.19
C CYS A 258 -19.11 -15.16 -3.39
N SER A 259 -19.37 -15.81 -4.52
CA SER A 259 -19.73 -15.14 -5.78
C SER A 259 -21.09 -14.41 -5.76
N THR A 260 -21.95 -14.73 -4.80
CA THR A 260 -23.30 -14.15 -4.66
C THR A 260 -23.34 -12.82 -3.91
N ALA A 261 -22.22 -12.38 -3.32
CA ALA A 261 -22.17 -11.08 -2.66
C ALA A 261 -22.41 -9.94 -3.66
N ALA A 262 -22.95 -8.79 -3.22
CA ALA A 262 -23.14 -7.65 -4.12
C ALA A 262 -21.82 -6.90 -4.35
N TYR A 263 -21.13 -6.60 -3.26
CA TYR A 263 -19.85 -5.91 -3.26
C TYR A 263 -18.84 -6.62 -2.36
N SER A 264 -17.58 -6.36 -2.62
CA SER A 264 -16.47 -6.76 -1.79
C SER A 264 -15.51 -5.58 -1.63
N MET A 265 -14.82 -5.52 -0.49
CA MET A 265 -13.79 -4.52 -0.23
C MET A 265 -12.53 -5.23 0.25
N LYS A 266 -11.41 -4.97 -0.40
CA LYS A 266 -10.10 -5.25 0.21
C LYS A 266 -9.74 -4.04 1.06
N ILE A 267 -9.36 -4.26 2.32
CA ILE A 267 -8.99 -3.18 3.25
C ILE A 267 -7.88 -3.63 4.19
N ASP A 268 -6.85 -2.81 4.38
CA ASP A 268 -5.74 -3.16 5.26
C ASP A 268 -6.18 -3.15 6.74
N SER A 269 -5.46 -3.89 7.60
CA SER A 269 -5.82 -4.00 9.03
C SER A 269 -5.47 -2.78 9.87
N ASP A 270 -4.61 -1.89 9.36
CA ASP A 270 -4.22 -0.62 9.98
C ASP A 270 -5.18 0.52 9.59
N MET A 271 -6.40 0.19 9.17
CA MET A 271 -7.39 1.15 8.70
C MET A 271 -8.45 1.46 9.74
N PHE A 272 -8.83 2.73 9.81
CA PHE A 272 -10.15 3.15 10.26
C PHE A 272 -11.14 2.99 9.11
N LEU A 273 -12.23 2.24 9.32
CA LEU A 273 -13.33 2.12 8.38
C LEU A 273 -14.65 2.59 9.02
N ASN A 274 -15.19 3.70 8.53
CA ASN A 274 -16.58 4.06 8.83
C ASN A 274 -17.52 3.23 7.94
N ILE A 275 -17.81 2.01 8.41
CA ILE A 275 -18.61 1.04 7.66
C ILE A 275 -20.05 1.50 7.41
N ASP A 276 -20.61 2.33 8.30
CA ASP A 276 -21.94 2.91 8.12
C ASP A 276 -21.97 3.81 6.86
N ASN A 277 -20.98 4.71 6.72
CA ASN A 277 -20.86 5.58 5.56
C ASN A 277 -20.58 4.81 4.26
N LEU A 278 -19.78 3.75 4.34
CA LEU A 278 -19.51 2.88 3.19
C LEU A 278 -20.80 2.24 2.67
N VAL A 279 -21.58 1.60 3.54
CA VAL A 279 -22.82 0.95 3.14
C VAL A 279 -23.85 1.97 2.64
N ILE A 280 -23.97 3.13 3.30
CA ILE A 280 -24.82 4.23 2.81
C ILE A 280 -24.43 4.64 1.38
N MET A 281 -23.14 4.76 1.09
CA MET A 281 -22.65 5.08 -0.26
C MET A 281 -23.06 3.99 -1.25
N LEU A 282 -22.78 2.71 -0.97
CA LEU A 282 -23.03 1.59 -1.88
C LEU A 282 -24.51 1.32 -2.16
N LYS A 283 -25.41 1.77 -1.28
CA LYS A 283 -26.87 1.67 -1.46
C LYS A 283 -27.45 2.74 -2.35
N LYS A 284 -26.68 3.77 -2.73
CA LYS A 284 -27.21 4.81 -3.62
C LYS A 284 -27.52 4.22 -5.01
N PRO A 285 -28.62 4.64 -5.66
CA PRO A 285 -29.11 4.02 -6.88
C PRO A 285 -28.18 4.19 -8.09
N ASP A 286 -27.29 5.19 -8.05
CA ASP A 286 -26.30 5.51 -9.07
C ASP A 286 -25.00 4.70 -8.93
N ILE A 287 -24.82 3.92 -7.86
CA ILE A 287 -23.68 3.02 -7.74
C ILE A 287 -23.88 1.78 -8.63
N PRO A 288 -22.95 1.53 -9.59
CA PRO A 288 -23.05 0.35 -10.44
C PRO A 288 -22.87 -0.95 -9.65
N LYS A 289 -23.67 -1.96 -9.99
CA LYS A 289 -23.62 -3.31 -9.38
C LYS A 289 -22.69 -4.28 -10.10
N GLY A 290 -22.07 -3.85 -11.19
CA GLY A 290 -21.16 -4.63 -12.03
C GLY A 290 -20.14 -3.71 -12.69
N ASP A 291 -19.00 -4.27 -13.09
CA ASP A 291 -17.87 -3.48 -13.67
C ASP A 291 -17.45 -2.29 -12.79
N TYR A 292 -17.61 -2.40 -11.47
CA TYR A 292 -17.41 -1.29 -10.54
C TYR A 292 -16.18 -1.52 -9.68
N LEU A 293 -15.26 -0.55 -9.66
CA LEU A 293 -14.17 -0.47 -8.69
C LEU A 293 -13.94 0.98 -8.29
N THR A 294 -13.93 1.26 -6.99
CA THR A 294 -13.75 2.61 -6.44
C THR A 294 -12.84 2.62 -5.20
N GLY A 295 -12.46 3.81 -4.77
CA GLY A 295 -11.63 4.07 -3.61
C GLY A 295 -10.94 5.43 -3.75
N MET A 296 -9.78 5.59 -3.11
CA MET A 296 -8.93 6.75 -3.36
C MET A 296 -8.16 6.54 -4.68
N LEU A 297 -8.63 7.15 -5.76
CA LEU A 297 -8.04 6.97 -7.09
C LEU A 297 -6.68 7.66 -7.23
N MET A 298 -5.74 6.92 -7.79
CA MET A 298 -4.37 7.31 -8.06
C MET A 298 -4.19 7.41 -9.57
N ILE A 299 -3.98 8.64 -10.05
CA ILE A 299 -3.86 8.97 -11.47
C ILE A 299 -2.46 9.54 -11.72
N ASP A 300 -1.88 9.23 -12.89
CA ASP A 300 -0.57 9.70 -13.35
C ASP A 300 0.56 9.49 -12.34
N ARG A 301 0.51 8.38 -11.59
CA ARG A 301 1.54 8.06 -10.60
C ARG A 301 2.77 7.46 -11.29
N PRO A 302 3.97 8.04 -11.08
CA PRO A 302 5.19 7.51 -11.65
C PRO A 302 5.56 6.18 -11.00
N VAL A 303 6.14 5.29 -11.80
CA VAL A 303 6.74 4.07 -11.28
C VAL A 303 8.03 4.42 -10.56
N VAL A 304 8.17 3.97 -9.32
CA VAL A 304 9.35 4.25 -8.51
C VAL A 304 10.50 3.36 -8.98
N ARG A 305 11.55 3.99 -9.53
CA ARG A 305 12.75 3.31 -10.05
C ARG A 305 13.96 3.35 -9.12
N SER A 306 13.82 3.90 -7.92
CA SER A 306 14.89 3.91 -6.92
C SER A 306 14.96 2.57 -6.18
N HIS A 307 16.07 1.84 -6.31
CA HIS A 307 16.29 0.51 -5.70
C HIS A 307 16.17 0.48 -4.16
N ASP A 308 16.41 1.62 -3.51
CA ASP A 308 16.33 1.77 -2.06
C ASP A 308 14.90 2.01 -1.56
N SER A 309 13.96 2.25 -2.48
CA SER A 309 12.56 2.43 -2.13
C SER A 309 11.88 1.07 -1.91
N LYS A 310 11.05 0.99 -0.86
CA LYS A 310 10.14 -0.15 -0.67
C LYS A 310 9.13 -0.32 -1.81
N TRP A 311 8.90 0.75 -2.59
CA TRP A 311 8.01 0.76 -3.74
C TRP A 311 8.71 0.58 -5.08
N TYR A 312 10.00 0.22 -5.07
CA TYR A 312 10.77 -0.03 -6.28
C TYR A 312 10.09 -1.07 -7.17
N VAL A 313 9.94 -0.74 -8.46
CA VAL A 313 9.56 -1.70 -9.50
C VAL A 313 10.57 -1.59 -10.66
N PRO A 314 11.20 -2.70 -11.05
CA PRO A 314 12.16 -2.73 -12.16
C PRO A 314 11.47 -2.57 -13.52
N GLU A 315 12.19 -2.05 -14.51
CA GLU A 315 11.68 -1.82 -15.87
C GLU A 315 11.32 -3.15 -16.58
N GLU A 316 12.03 -4.23 -16.24
CA GLU A 316 11.79 -5.57 -16.76
C GLU A 316 10.48 -6.20 -16.24
N LEU A 317 9.97 -5.74 -15.10
CA LEU A 317 8.63 -6.14 -14.63
C LEU A 317 7.55 -5.22 -15.20
N PHE A 318 7.84 -3.92 -15.28
CA PHE A 318 6.89 -2.92 -15.73
C PHE A 318 7.62 -1.87 -16.56
N PRO A 319 7.55 -1.90 -17.90
CA PRO A 319 8.33 -1.00 -18.76
C PRO A 319 7.86 0.45 -18.77
N GLU A 320 6.56 0.71 -18.58
CA GLU A 320 6.01 2.07 -18.64
C GLU A 320 6.52 2.93 -17.46
N SER A 321 6.71 4.23 -17.67
CA SER A 321 7.17 5.15 -16.61
C SER A 321 6.08 5.53 -15.59
N THR A 322 4.82 5.25 -15.91
CA THR A 322 3.64 5.69 -15.16
C THR A 322 2.65 4.52 -15.06
N TYR A 323 2.05 4.33 -13.89
CA TYR A 323 1.00 3.32 -13.72
C TYR A 323 -0.30 3.73 -14.41
N PRO A 324 -1.12 2.77 -14.88
CA PRO A 324 -2.51 3.09 -15.20
C PRO A 324 -3.26 3.58 -13.95
N PRO A 325 -4.43 4.23 -14.09
CA PRO A 325 -5.27 4.56 -12.94
C PRO A 325 -5.54 3.33 -12.06
N TYR A 326 -5.38 3.49 -10.75
CA TYR A 326 -5.64 2.45 -9.75
C TYR A 326 -6.26 3.05 -8.49
N ALA A 327 -6.83 2.23 -7.60
CA ALA A 327 -7.31 2.68 -6.30
C ALA A 327 -6.26 2.32 -5.23
N LEU A 328 -5.90 3.28 -4.37
CA LEU A 328 -4.81 3.12 -3.39
C LEU A 328 -5.03 1.92 -2.45
N GLY A 329 -3.96 1.15 -2.19
CA GLY A 329 -3.98 -0.13 -1.49
C GLY A 329 -4.52 -0.12 -0.05
N MET A 330 -4.61 1.05 0.60
CA MET A 330 -5.25 1.20 1.91
C MET A 330 -6.68 0.62 1.97
N GLY A 331 -7.40 0.66 0.84
CA GLY A 331 -8.68 0.00 0.72
C GLY A 331 -9.46 0.44 -0.52
N TYR A 332 -10.05 -0.53 -1.21
CA TYR A 332 -10.85 -0.29 -2.41
C TYR A 332 -12.02 -1.27 -2.46
N VAL A 333 -13.13 -0.78 -3.02
CA VAL A 333 -14.41 -1.49 -3.12
C VAL A 333 -14.62 -1.89 -4.56
N PHE A 334 -15.17 -3.07 -4.79
CA PHE A 334 -15.47 -3.56 -6.12
C PHE A 334 -16.79 -4.34 -6.13
N SER A 335 -17.48 -4.31 -7.26
CA SER A 335 -18.61 -5.23 -7.50
C SER A 335 -18.10 -6.65 -7.60
N ASN A 336 -18.86 -7.59 -7.05
CA ASN A 336 -18.38 -8.95 -6.84
C ASN A 336 -18.37 -9.83 -8.12
N ASP A 337 -18.72 -9.25 -9.27
CA ASP A 337 -18.49 -9.86 -10.59
C ASP A 337 -17.02 -9.74 -11.05
N LEU A 338 -16.24 -8.84 -10.46
CA LEU A 338 -14.84 -8.60 -10.84
C LEU A 338 -13.83 -9.67 -10.38
N PRO A 339 -13.90 -10.27 -9.18
CA PRO A 339 -12.87 -11.18 -8.66
C PRO A 339 -12.45 -12.29 -9.64
N GLY A 340 -13.41 -13.04 -10.19
CA GLY A 340 -13.12 -14.11 -11.15
C GLY A 340 -12.46 -13.61 -12.44
N ARG A 341 -12.86 -12.42 -12.92
CA ARG A 341 -12.29 -11.80 -14.13
C ARG A 341 -10.90 -11.24 -13.88
N LEU A 342 -10.64 -10.70 -12.69
CA LEU A 342 -9.33 -10.25 -12.26
C LEU A 342 -8.37 -11.44 -12.17
N VAL A 343 -8.79 -12.55 -11.55
CA VAL A 343 -8.01 -13.80 -11.49
C VAL A 343 -7.71 -14.33 -12.89
N GLU A 344 -8.69 -14.37 -13.79
CA GLU A 344 -8.45 -14.82 -15.17
C GLU A 344 -7.46 -13.89 -15.91
N THR A 345 -7.66 -12.59 -15.80
CA THR A 345 -6.84 -11.58 -16.48
C THR A 345 -5.40 -11.58 -15.98
N SER A 346 -5.20 -11.79 -14.68
CA SER A 346 -3.88 -11.82 -14.03
C SER A 346 -2.92 -12.84 -14.66
N LYS A 347 -3.44 -13.94 -15.23
CA LYS A 347 -2.64 -14.97 -15.91
C LYS A 347 -1.85 -14.44 -17.10
N SER A 348 -2.28 -13.33 -17.69
CA SER A 348 -1.63 -12.70 -18.85
C SER A 348 -0.77 -11.49 -18.50
N ILE A 349 -0.72 -11.09 -17.22
CA ILE A 349 -0.02 -9.89 -16.76
C ILE A 349 1.10 -10.32 -15.81
N LYS A 350 2.34 -9.95 -16.15
CA LYS A 350 3.49 -10.21 -15.30
C LYS A 350 3.31 -9.51 -13.94
N PRO A 351 3.36 -10.23 -12.83
CA PRO A 351 3.14 -9.64 -11.52
C PRO A 351 4.33 -8.81 -11.03
N PHE A 352 4.03 -7.81 -10.20
CA PHE A 352 4.97 -6.98 -9.46
C PHE A 352 4.39 -6.67 -8.07
N ASN A 353 5.21 -6.16 -7.16
CA ASN A 353 4.94 -6.05 -5.72
C ASN A 353 3.99 -4.92 -5.30
N ILE A 354 3.53 -4.09 -6.23
CA ILE A 354 2.62 -2.97 -5.95
C ILE A 354 1.22 -3.44 -6.34
N GLU A 355 0.51 -4.03 -5.36
CA GLU A 355 -0.69 -4.85 -5.61
C GLU A 355 -1.84 -4.01 -6.17
N ASP A 356 -2.00 -2.79 -5.66
CA ASP A 356 -3.02 -1.85 -6.04
C ASP A 356 -2.86 -1.39 -7.50
N ALA A 357 -1.63 -1.05 -7.89
CA ALA A 357 -1.28 -0.78 -9.29
C ALA A 357 -1.44 -2.03 -10.18
N TYR A 358 -1.18 -3.23 -9.66
CA TYR A 358 -1.43 -4.48 -10.39
C TYR A 358 -2.94 -4.71 -10.64
N ILE A 359 -3.81 -4.38 -9.69
CA ILE A 359 -5.27 -4.37 -9.92
C ILE A 359 -5.64 -3.35 -11.01
N GLY A 360 -5.07 -2.15 -10.98
CA GLY A 360 -5.25 -1.15 -12.05
C GLY A 360 -4.85 -1.67 -13.43
N MET A 361 -3.77 -2.47 -13.51
CA MET A 361 -3.35 -3.15 -14.73
C MET A 361 -4.39 -4.16 -15.23
N CYS A 362 -4.93 -4.98 -14.33
CA CYS A 362 -6.00 -5.92 -14.66
C CYS A 362 -7.26 -5.19 -15.17
N MET A 363 -7.66 -4.10 -14.51
CA MET A 363 -8.80 -3.27 -14.94
C MET A 363 -8.58 -2.67 -16.33
N ARG A 364 -7.39 -2.11 -16.59
CA ARG A 364 -7.00 -1.60 -17.91
C ARG A 364 -7.06 -2.70 -18.98
N LYS A 365 -6.57 -3.90 -18.68
CA LYS A 365 -6.58 -5.03 -19.61
C LYS A 365 -7.99 -5.53 -19.91
N LEU A 366 -8.90 -5.49 -18.92
CA LEU A 366 -10.32 -5.78 -19.07
C LEU A 366 -11.10 -4.69 -19.84
N GLY A 367 -10.52 -3.52 -20.04
CA GLY A 367 -11.20 -2.38 -20.65
C GLY A 367 -12.21 -1.70 -19.73
N ILE A 368 -12.10 -1.91 -18.41
CA ILE A 368 -13.00 -1.32 -17.41
C ILE A 368 -12.30 -0.13 -16.76
N ALA A 369 -12.95 1.03 -16.78
CA ALA A 369 -12.45 2.21 -16.08
C ALA A 369 -12.79 2.12 -14.57
N LEU A 370 -11.89 2.62 -13.73
CA LEU A 370 -12.20 2.82 -12.33
C LEU A 370 -13.23 3.94 -12.18
N THR A 371 -14.13 3.80 -11.21
CA THR A 371 -15.19 4.77 -10.95
C THR A 371 -14.80 5.65 -9.77
N SER A 372 -14.82 6.98 -9.98
CA SER A 372 -14.65 7.93 -8.87
C SER A 372 -15.77 7.74 -7.85
N PRO A 373 -15.47 7.73 -6.53
CA PRO A 373 -16.52 7.67 -5.53
C PRO A 373 -17.40 8.93 -5.64
N PRO A 374 -18.71 8.86 -5.29
CA PRO A 374 -19.61 10.01 -5.36
C PRO A 374 -19.10 11.23 -4.58
N ASP A 375 -18.41 10.99 -3.47
CA ASP A 375 -17.68 12.01 -2.72
C ASP A 375 -16.23 11.55 -2.45
N PRO A 376 -15.26 11.99 -3.26
CA PRO A 376 -13.85 11.68 -3.05
C PRO A 376 -13.27 12.16 -1.72
N SER A 377 -13.93 13.11 -1.05
CA SER A 377 -13.50 13.61 0.25
C SER A 377 -13.70 12.60 1.38
N GLN A 378 -14.46 11.53 1.15
CA GLN A 378 -14.68 10.47 2.14
C GLN A 378 -13.59 9.39 2.12
N PHE A 379 -12.89 9.18 1.00
CA PHE A 379 -11.76 8.25 0.92
C PHE A 379 -10.45 8.99 1.17
N ARG A 380 -10.01 9.01 2.44
CA ARG A 380 -8.81 9.75 2.86
C ARG A 380 -7.71 8.79 3.29
N ALA A 381 -6.46 9.09 2.92
CA ALA A 381 -5.31 8.28 3.32
C ALA A 381 -4.83 8.62 4.73
N TYR A 382 -4.46 9.86 4.98
CA TYR A 382 -3.82 10.27 6.24
C TYR A 382 -4.49 11.49 6.83
N ASN A 383 -4.55 11.52 8.15
CA ASN A 383 -4.93 12.70 8.93
C ASN A 383 -3.75 13.16 9.80
N THR A 384 -3.79 14.42 10.22
CA THR A 384 -2.78 14.99 11.11
C THR A 384 -3.10 14.77 12.59
N ARG A 385 -4.39 14.67 12.91
CA ARG A 385 -4.91 14.43 14.27
C ARG A 385 -6.29 13.80 14.18
N TYR A 386 -6.66 13.06 15.22
CA TYR A 386 -8.03 12.57 15.36
C TYR A 386 -9.00 13.74 15.64
N ASP A 387 -10.09 13.77 14.87
CA ASP A 387 -11.21 14.69 15.04
C ASP A 387 -12.51 13.90 14.85
N ARG A 388 -13.35 13.86 15.89
CA ARG A 388 -14.55 13.01 15.92
C ARG A 388 -15.57 13.41 14.85
N CYS A 389 -15.72 14.71 14.59
CA CYS A 389 -16.61 15.24 13.55
C CYS A 389 -16.17 14.79 12.17
N GLU A 390 -14.87 14.91 11.88
CA GLU A 390 -14.29 14.49 10.62
C GLU A 390 -14.44 12.97 10.39
N TYR A 391 -14.10 12.16 11.40
CA TYR A 391 -14.21 10.70 11.34
C TYR A 391 -15.66 10.21 11.16
N SER A 392 -16.65 11.01 11.59
CA SER A 392 -18.07 10.73 11.34
C SER A 392 -18.48 10.90 9.88
N ARG A 393 -17.72 11.65 9.06
CA ARG A 393 -18.05 11.99 7.67
C ARG A 393 -17.25 11.22 6.62
N ILE A 394 -16.04 10.78 6.96
CA ILE A 394 -15.18 9.98 6.08
C ILE A 394 -15.63 8.52 6.00
N ILE A 395 -15.08 7.77 5.04
CA ILE A 395 -15.15 6.32 4.94
C ILE A 395 -13.86 5.69 5.46
N THR A 396 -12.69 6.19 5.07
CA THR A 396 -11.40 5.57 5.42
C THR A 396 -10.37 6.56 5.96
N TYR A 397 -9.51 6.07 6.85
CA TYR A 397 -8.21 6.66 7.23
C TYR A 397 -7.19 5.57 7.56
N ILE A 398 -5.93 5.75 7.17
CA ILE A 398 -4.80 4.94 7.64
C ILE A 398 -4.45 5.37 9.06
N LEU A 399 -4.24 4.40 9.95
CA LEU A 399 -3.84 4.59 11.34
C LEU A 399 -2.42 4.06 11.57
N GLY A 400 -1.81 4.46 12.68
CA GLY A 400 -0.48 3.99 13.05
C GLY A 400 -0.50 2.69 13.84
N THR A 401 -1.51 2.48 14.69
CA THR A 401 -1.57 1.30 15.58
C THR A 401 -3.00 0.76 15.79
N SER A 402 -3.07 -0.50 16.23
CA SER A 402 -4.31 -1.15 16.67
C SER A 402 -4.97 -0.44 17.85
N GLU A 403 -4.17 0.13 18.76
CA GLU A 403 -4.68 0.92 19.89
C GLU A 403 -5.38 2.19 19.43
N GLU A 404 -4.82 2.90 18.44
CA GLU A 404 -5.48 4.06 17.84
C GLU A 404 -6.82 3.68 17.22
N LEU A 405 -6.90 2.55 16.51
CA LEU A 405 -8.14 2.04 15.94
C LEU A 405 -9.21 1.85 17.01
N ILE A 406 -8.89 1.13 18.09
CA ILE A 406 -9.82 0.87 19.18
C ILE A 406 -10.26 2.18 19.84
N LYS A 407 -9.31 3.09 20.12
CA LYS A 407 -9.58 4.38 20.76
C LYS A 407 -10.50 5.27 19.92
N TYR A 408 -10.15 5.49 18.65
CA TYR A 408 -10.90 6.35 17.74
C TYR A 408 -12.29 5.77 17.43
N TRP A 409 -12.39 4.46 17.26
CA TRP A 409 -13.69 3.80 17.08
C TRP A 409 -14.59 3.94 18.31
N THR A 410 -14.05 3.67 19.49
CA THR A 410 -14.79 3.77 20.76
C THR A 410 -15.31 5.18 20.99
N ASP A 411 -14.48 6.19 20.72
CA ASP A 411 -14.89 7.59 20.85
C ASP A 411 -15.94 7.99 19.79
N LEU A 412 -15.79 7.58 18.53
CA LEU A 412 -16.80 7.85 17.49
C LEU A 412 -18.17 7.28 17.87
N LYS A 413 -18.21 6.07 18.44
CA LYS A 413 -19.45 5.36 18.78
C LYS A 413 -20.15 5.84 20.07
N LYS A 414 -19.62 6.85 20.76
CA LYS A 414 -20.33 7.50 21.87
C LYS A 414 -21.68 8.10 21.42
N PRO A 415 -22.68 8.20 22.32
CA PRO A 415 -24.03 8.62 21.95
C PRO A 415 -24.17 10.12 21.64
N GLU A 416 -23.26 10.97 22.13
CA GLU A 416 -23.32 12.41 21.84
C GLU A 416 -23.06 12.66 20.35
N PRO A 417 -23.66 13.70 19.75
CA PRO A 417 -23.36 14.09 18.38
C PRO A 417 -21.84 14.25 18.18
N PRO A 418 -21.29 13.73 17.07
CA PRO A 418 -19.85 13.89 16.78
C PRO A 418 -19.47 15.33 16.46
N CYS A 419 -20.47 16.19 16.13
CA CYS A 419 -20.32 17.57 15.73
C CYS A 419 -21.49 18.44 16.17
#